data_AF-A0A4R3JTI0-F1
#
_entry.id   AF-A0A4R3JTI0-F1
#
_cell.length_a   1.000
_cell.length_b   1.000
_cell.length_c   1.000
_cell.angle_alpha   90.00
_cell.angle_beta   90.00
_cell.angle_gamma   90.00
#
_symmetry.space_group_name_H-M   'P 1'
#
loop_
_entity.id
_entity.type
_entity.pdbx_description
1 polymer ?
#
loop_
_entity_poly.entity_id
_entity_poly.type
_entity_poly.pdbx_seq_one_letter_code
_entity_poly.pdbx_strand_id
1 'polypeptide(L)'
;MFKIFKKHPKTLWISMQDVLAIIKSDYDKSWPFEIIEFRYGGTTHRMGAYVEDLDEKFYNKIKQEEIHFVFDEQTYTSFEEFVKSVHINGIPITDVLGPIEVLQAGIVNGEAMLSSPWGEKRLSAHAIEKE
;
A
#
# COMPACT_ATOMS: atom_id res chain seq x y z
N MET A 1 11.91 4.44 -36.17
CA MET A 1 11.25 3.26 -35.58
C MET A 1 10.71 3.68 -34.21
N PHE A 2 9.45 4.11 -34.13
CA PHE A 2 8.84 4.51 -32.87
C PHE A 2 8.42 3.24 -32.13
N LYS A 3 9.12 2.91 -31.03
CA LYS A 3 8.63 1.91 -30.08
C LYS A 3 7.35 2.47 -29.47
N ILE A 4 6.22 1.86 -29.83
CA ILE A 4 4.94 2.14 -29.18
C ILE A 4 5.07 1.60 -27.76
N PHE A 5 5.38 2.47 -26.80
CA PHE A 5 5.27 2.10 -25.39
C PHE A 5 3.79 1.82 -25.12
N LYS A 6 3.45 0.58 -24.75
CA LYS A 6 2.12 0.28 -24.21
C LYS A 6 1.92 1.21 -23.01
N LYS A 7 0.92 2.09 -23.08
CA LYS A 7 0.55 2.92 -21.94
C LYS A 7 -0.06 2.00 -20.90
N HIS A 8 0.54 1.96 -19.71
CA HIS A 8 -0.07 1.27 -18.60
C HIS A 8 -1.46 1.85 -18.32
N PRO A 9 -2.43 1.03 -17.90
CA PRO A 9 -3.69 1.54 -17.36
C PRO A 9 -3.41 2.49 -16.20
N LYS A 10 -4.32 3.43 -15.93
CA LYS A 10 -4.13 4.40 -14.83
C LYS A 10 -4.00 3.71 -13.47
N THR A 11 -4.68 2.57 -13.31
CA THR A 11 -4.73 1.75 -12.11
C THR A 11 -3.86 0.50 -12.27
N LEU A 12 -3.58 -0.17 -11.17
CA LEU A 12 -2.77 -1.38 -11.11
C LEU A 12 -3.53 -2.47 -10.36
N TRP A 13 -3.53 -3.69 -10.88
CA TRP A 13 -4.15 -4.84 -10.20
C TRP A 13 -3.06 -5.67 -9.52
N ILE A 14 -3.26 -6.05 -8.26
CA ILE A 14 -2.29 -6.80 -7.46
C ILE A 14 -3.03 -7.67 -6.44
N SER A 15 -2.44 -8.78 -5.98
CA SER A 15 -3.02 -9.54 -4.88
C SER A 15 -2.91 -8.76 -3.55
N MET A 16 -3.88 -8.94 -2.65
CA MET A 16 -3.79 -8.34 -1.31
C MET A 16 -2.54 -8.87 -0.56
N GLN A 17 -2.23 -10.15 -0.76
CA GLN A 17 -1.12 -10.83 -0.10
C GLN A 17 0.23 -10.24 -0.49
N ASP A 18 0.43 -9.85 -1.77
CA ASP A 18 1.66 -9.19 -2.20
C ASP A 18 1.81 -7.80 -1.56
N VAL A 19 0.71 -7.05 -1.43
CA VAL A 19 0.75 -5.74 -0.75
C VAL A 19 1.10 -5.91 0.73
N LEU A 20 0.46 -6.86 1.42
CA LEU A 20 0.78 -7.17 2.83
C LEU A 20 2.24 -7.61 3.00
N ALA A 21 2.78 -8.38 2.04
CA ALA A 21 4.18 -8.80 2.05
C ALA A 21 5.15 -7.62 1.88
N ILE A 22 4.81 -6.66 1.00
CA ILE A 22 5.59 -5.41 0.83
C ILE A 22 5.56 -4.60 2.13
N ILE A 23 4.36 -4.37 2.69
CA ILE A 23 4.19 -3.64 3.96
C ILE A 23 5.02 -4.29 5.07
N LYS A 24 4.96 -5.61 5.20
CA LYS A 24 5.75 -6.34 6.20
C LYS A 24 7.25 -6.20 5.98
N SER A 25 7.69 -6.29 4.72
CA SER A 25 9.11 -6.17 4.39
C SER A 25 9.68 -4.79 4.72
N ASP A 26 8.88 -3.74 4.54
CA ASP A 26 9.24 -2.37 4.92
C ASP A 26 9.28 -2.22 6.44
N TYR A 27 8.24 -2.70 7.13
CA TYR A 27 8.16 -2.66 8.58
C TYR A 27 9.35 -3.35 9.26
N ASP A 28 9.77 -4.52 8.76
CA ASP A 28 10.93 -5.27 9.26
C ASP A 28 12.27 -4.54 9.05
N LYS A 29 12.28 -3.54 8.17
CA LYS A 29 13.43 -2.65 7.92
C LYS A 29 13.26 -1.28 8.58
N SER A 30 12.26 -1.14 9.45
CA SER A 30 11.88 0.14 10.07
C SER A 30 11.59 1.24 9.04
N TRP A 31 10.91 0.87 7.95
CA TRP A 31 10.45 1.78 6.92
C TRP A 31 8.91 1.81 6.88
N PRO A 32 8.26 2.98 6.86
CA PRO A 32 6.81 3.05 6.66
C PRO A 32 6.48 2.87 5.17
N PHE A 33 5.63 1.90 4.86
CA PHE A 33 5.09 1.75 3.50
C PHE A 33 4.11 2.90 3.20
N GLU A 34 4.36 3.67 2.13
CA GLU A 34 3.51 4.81 1.78
C GLU A 34 2.06 4.39 1.50
N ILE A 35 1.10 5.25 1.85
CA ILE A 35 -0.32 4.92 1.76
C ILE A 35 -0.73 4.70 0.29
N ILE A 36 -1.56 3.68 0.09
CA ILE A 36 -2.26 3.41 -1.16
C ILE A 36 -3.76 3.64 -1.00
N GLU A 37 -4.41 4.01 -2.09
CA GLU A 37 -5.86 3.97 -2.23
C GLU A 37 -6.22 2.86 -3.20
N PHE A 38 -7.09 1.95 -2.79
CA PHE A 38 -7.44 0.77 -3.58
C PHE A 38 -8.92 0.46 -3.54
N ARG A 39 -9.41 -0.24 -4.56
CA ARG A 39 -10.79 -0.69 -4.69
C ARG A 39 -10.89 -2.20 -4.56
N TYR A 40 -11.84 -2.66 -3.74
CA TYR A 40 -12.21 -4.06 -3.60
C TYR A 40 -13.70 -4.20 -3.33
N GLY A 41 -14.38 -5.14 -4.00
CA GLY A 41 -15.82 -5.35 -3.82
C GLY A 41 -16.70 -4.13 -4.14
N GLY A 42 -16.20 -3.19 -4.95
CA GLY A 42 -16.90 -1.93 -5.28
C GLY A 42 -16.66 -0.78 -4.29
N THR A 43 -16.00 -1.03 -3.15
CA THR A 43 -15.67 -0.03 -2.14
C THR A 43 -14.22 0.42 -2.27
N THR A 44 -13.95 1.69 -1.97
CA THR A 44 -12.59 2.26 -1.97
C THR A 44 -12.09 2.32 -0.54
N HIS A 45 -10.85 1.91 -0.33
CA HIS A 45 -10.18 1.84 0.96
C HIS A 45 -8.80 2.48 0.90
N ARG A 46 -8.29 2.89 2.06
CA ARG A 46 -6.92 3.39 2.23
C ARG A 46 -6.14 2.48 3.15
N MET A 47 -4.89 2.20 2.78
CA MET A 47 -4.03 1.32 3.55
C MET A 47 -2.56 1.70 3.41
N GLY A 48 -1.80 1.60 4.49
CA GLY A 48 -0.36 1.75 4.48
C GLY A 48 0.18 1.94 5.89
N ALA A 49 1.30 2.63 6.00
CA ALA A 49 1.90 2.98 7.28
C ALA A 49 2.42 4.42 7.27
N TYR A 50 2.52 5.02 8.46
CA TYR A 50 3.03 6.37 8.65
C TYR A 50 3.77 6.51 9.97
N VAL A 51 4.49 7.63 10.12
CA VAL A 51 5.13 8.08 11.36
C VAL A 51 4.63 9.51 11.61
N GLU A 52 4.18 9.84 12.82
CA GLU A 52 3.53 11.12 13.13
C GLU A 52 4.47 12.32 12.93
N ASP A 53 5.71 12.22 13.39
CA ASP A 53 6.71 13.29 13.34
C ASP A 53 7.89 12.91 12.43
N LEU A 54 7.61 12.63 11.16
CA LEU A 54 8.64 12.32 10.19
C LEU A 54 9.48 13.56 9.85
N ASP A 55 10.59 13.77 10.56
CA ASP A 55 11.65 14.67 10.11
C ASP A 55 12.48 13.93 9.04
N GLU A 56 12.46 14.45 7.82
CA GLU A 56 13.20 13.90 6.66
C GLU A 56 14.69 13.67 6.97
N LYS A 57 15.29 14.43 7.90
CA LYS A 57 16.70 14.25 8.32
C LYS A 57 16.94 12.98 9.11
N PHE A 58 15.90 12.38 9.67
CA PHE A 58 15.95 11.20 10.53
C PHE A 58 15.21 10.00 9.95
N TYR A 59 14.94 10.01 8.63
CA TYR A 59 14.33 8.87 7.95
C TYR A 59 15.12 7.57 8.18
N ASN A 60 16.45 7.64 8.30
CA ASN A 60 17.32 6.51 8.61
C ASN A 60 17.35 6.10 10.10
N LYS A 61 16.56 6.73 10.97
CA LYS A 61 16.48 6.47 12.41
C LYS A 61 15.09 6.11 12.90
N ILE A 62 14.11 5.99 12.00
CA ILE A 62 12.77 5.52 12.33
C ILE A 62 12.91 4.20 13.07
N LYS A 63 12.31 4.11 14.25
CA LYS A 63 12.24 2.84 14.96
C LYS A 63 10.96 2.12 14.58
N GLN A 64 11.02 0.81 14.58
CA GLN A 64 9.88 -0.02 14.22
C GLN A 64 8.63 0.26 15.08
N GLU A 65 8.81 0.59 16.37
CA GLU A 65 7.73 0.96 17.29
C GLU A 65 7.07 2.32 17.00
N GLU A 66 7.67 3.16 16.16
CA GLU A 66 7.13 4.48 15.76
C GLU A 66 6.27 4.39 14.49
N ILE A 67 6.24 3.22 13.84
CA ILE A 67 5.48 2.99 12.62
C ILE A 67 4.06 2.56 12.97
N HIS A 68 3.10 3.37 12.54
CA HIS A 68 1.68 3.11 12.69
C HIS A 68 1.07 2.65 11.37
N PHE A 69 0.23 1.62 11.40
CA PHE A 69 -0.49 1.13 10.24
C PHE A 69 -1.85 1.80 10.18
N VAL A 70 -2.33 2.10 8.97
CA VAL A 70 -3.65 2.69 8.76
C VAL A 70 -4.50 1.78 7.88
N PHE A 71 -5.77 1.65 8.23
CA PHE A 71 -6.83 1.15 7.37
C PHE A 71 -8.04 2.07 7.46
N ASP A 72 -8.37 2.74 6.36
CA ASP A 72 -9.39 3.80 6.32
C ASP A 72 -9.14 4.86 7.42
N GLU A 73 -10.02 4.93 8.43
CA GLU A 73 -9.92 5.88 9.55
C GLU A 73 -9.31 5.26 10.82
N GLN A 74 -8.94 3.97 10.78
CA GLN A 74 -8.42 3.23 11.92
C GLN A 74 -6.89 3.13 11.85
N THR A 75 -6.25 3.26 13.02
CA THR A 75 -4.80 3.16 13.19
C THR A 75 -4.45 1.97 14.10
N TYR A 76 -3.34 1.30 13.80
CA TYR A 76 -2.82 0.15 14.53
C TYR A 76 -1.33 0.32 14.83
N THR A 77 -0.86 -0.25 15.93
CA THR A 77 0.49 -0.02 16.47
C THR A 77 1.50 -1.12 16.10
N SER A 78 1.02 -2.22 15.54
CA SER A 78 1.88 -3.30 15.05
C SER A 78 1.29 -3.96 13.80
N PHE A 79 2.16 -4.58 13.01
CA PHE A 79 1.71 -5.29 11.80
C PHE A 79 0.78 -6.46 12.18
N GLU A 80 1.08 -7.17 13.27
CA GLU A 80 0.28 -8.28 13.76
C GLU A 80 -1.11 -7.85 14.22
N GLU A 81 -1.22 -6.69 14.90
CA GLU A 81 -2.51 -6.12 15.28
C GLU A 81 -3.31 -5.71 14.04
N PHE A 82 -2.66 -5.05 13.09
CA PHE A 82 -3.25 -4.60 11.84
C PHE A 82 -3.87 -5.77 11.05
N VAL A 83 -3.11 -6.83 10.75
CA VAL A 83 -3.63 -7.95 9.94
C VAL A 83 -4.69 -8.79 10.65
N LYS A 84 -4.70 -8.81 12.00
CA LYS A 84 -5.72 -9.52 12.78
C LYS A 84 -7.03 -8.73 12.90
N SER A 85 -6.94 -7.41 12.89
CA SER A 85 -8.09 -6.53 13.17
C SER A 85 -8.83 -6.13 11.90
N VAL A 86 -8.12 -5.96 10.79
CA VAL A 86 -8.71 -5.43 9.55
C VAL A 86 -9.53 -6.50 8.84
N HIS A 87 -10.78 -6.13 8.54
CA HIS A 87 -11.72 -6.93 7.76
C HIS A 87 -12.34 -6.08 6.65
N ILE A 88 -12.37 -6.61 5.42
CA ILE A 88 -13.02 -5.99 4.27
C ILE A 88 -14.28 -6.77 3.96
N ASN A 89 -15.45 -6.13 4.08
CA ASN A 89 -16.76 -6.80 3.93
C ASN A 89 -16.90 -8.04 4.83
N GLY A 90 -16.36 -8.00 6.05
CA GLY A 90 -16.37 -9.11 7.02
C GLY A 90 -15.34 -10.21 6.76
N ILE A 91 -14.51 -10.09 5.71
CA ILE A 91 -13.45 -11.03 5.38
C ILE A 91 -12.12 -10.51 5.97
N PRO A 92 -11.36 -11.31 6.73
CA PRO A 92 -10.04 -10.91 7.20
C PRO A 92 -9.15 -10.45 6.04
N ILE A 93 -8.34 -9.41 6.24
CA ILE A 93 -7.52 -8.86 5.15
C ILE A 93 -6.55 -9.89 4.54
N THR A 94 -6.10 -10.86 5.34
CA THR A 94 -5.25 -11.98 4.89
C THR A 94 -5.98 -12.94 3.94
N ASP A 95 -7.31 -12.99 4.03
CA ASP A 95 -8.17 -13.95 3.35
C ASP A 95 -8.91 -13.32 2.16
N VAL A 96 -8.59 -12.06 1.84
CA VAL A 96 -9.10 -11.36 0.66
C VAL A 96 -8.75 -12.16 -0.60
N LEU A 97 -9.78 -12.51 -1.38
CA LEU A 97 -9.66 -13.35 -2.57
C LEU A 97 -9.62 -12.49 -3.83
N GLY A 98 -8.77 -12.89 -4.78
CA GLY A 98 -8.61 -12.18 -6.04
C GLY A 98 -7.85 -10.85 -5.89
N PRO A 99 -7.60 -10.15 -7.01
CA PRO A 99 -6.81 -8.93 -6.96
C PRO A 99 -7.63 -7.73 -6.50
N ILE A 100 -6.96 -6.82 -5.79
CA ILE A 100 -7.43 -5.46 -5.56
C ILE A 100 -7.00 -4.56 -6.72
N GLU A 101 -7.74 -3.50 -6.95
CA GLU A 101 -7.36 -2.45 -7.91
C GLU A 101 -6.78 -1.26 -7.16
N VAL A 102 -5.47 -1.06 -7.24
CA VAL A 102 -4.80 0.12 -6.71
C VAL A 102 -5.08 1.32 -7.62
N LEU A 103 -5.70 2.34 -7.05
CA LEU A 103 -6.09 3.58 -7.72
C LEU A 103 -4.97 4.62 -7.64
N GLN A 104 -4.34 4.73 -6.47
CA GLN A 104 -3.27 5.66 -6.17
C GLN A 104 -2.25 5.00 -5.22
N ALA A 105 -0.99 5.41 -5.30
CA ALA A 105 0.07 4.96 -4.41
C ALA A 105 1.00 6.14 -4.07
N GLY A 106 1.81 5.98 -3.02
CA GLY A 106 2.72 7.03 -2.59
C GLY A 106 1.99 8.22 -1.99
N ILE A 107 0.88 7.98 -1.26
CA ILE A 107 0.15 9.03 -0.57
C ILE A 107 0.89 9.36 0.73
N VAL A 108 1.30 10.62 0.87
CA VAL A 108 1.98 11.17 2.05
C VAL A 108 1.25 12.44 2.46
N ASN A 109 0.91 12.57 3.75
CA ASN A 109 0.12 13.71 4.27
C ASN A 109 -1.19 13.98 3.49
N GLY A 110 -1.81 12.92 2.99
CA GLY A 110 -3.06 13.00 2.22
C GLY A 110 -2.91 13.36 0.74
N GLU A 111 -1.70 13.63 0.27
CA GLU A 111 -1.42 13.95 -1.14
C GLU A 111 -0.73 12.79 -1.86
N ALA A 112 -1.19 12.46 -3.07
CA ALA A 112 -0.54 11.45 -3.91
C ALA A 112 0.73 12.03 -4.57
N MET A 113 1.89 11.54 -4.16
CA MET A 113 3.19 11.97 -4.70
C MET A 113 3.51 11.32 -6.05
N LEU A 114 2.88 10.18 -6.35
CA LEU A 114 3.03 9.50 -7.63
C LEU A 114 1.88 9.85 -8.57
N SER A 115 2.22 10.11 -9.83
CA SER A 115 1.22 10.32 -10.89
C SER A 115 0.38 9.08 -11.21
N SER A 116 0.82 7.90 -10.77
CA SER A 116 0.17 6.62 -10.97
C SER A 116 0.78 5.56 -10.03
N PRO A 117 0.01 4.53 -9.60
CA PRO A 117 0.53 3.40 -8.83
C PRO A 117 1.67 2.65 -9.51
N TRP A 118 1.79 2.71 -10.85
CA TRP A 118 2.91 2.13 -11.59
C TRP A 118 4.27 2.79 -11.28
N GLY A 119 4.28 3.99 -10.66
CA GLY A 119 5.50 4.62 -10.17
C GLY A 119 6.09 3.95 -8.94
N GLU A 120 5.27 3.20 -8.18
CA GLU A 120 5.72 2.40 -7.05
C GLU A 120 6.23 1.06 -7.60
N LYS A 121 7.56 0.91 -7.61
CA LYS A 121 8.21 -0.18 -8.35
C LYS A 121 7.88 -1.55 -7.75
N ARG A 122 7.68 -1.65 -6.44
CA ARG A 122 7.41 -2.93 -5.75
C ARG A 122 5.99 -3.40 -6.06
N LEU A 123 5.00 -2.51 -6.07
CA LEU A 123 3.64 -2.78 -6.55
C LEU A 123 3.66 -3.14 -8.03
N SER A 124 4.35 -2.36 -8.87
CA SER A 124 4.44 -2.62 -10.31
C SER A 124 5.07 -3.98 -10.66
N ALA A 125 6.03 -4.44 -9.84
CA ALA A 125 6.71 -5.71 -10.05
C ALA A 125 5.80 -6.93 -9.76
N HIS A 126 4.76 -6.75 -8.93
CA HIS A 126 3.78 -7.77 -8.59
C HIS A 126 2.43 -7.52 -9.29
N ALA A 127 2.38 -6.57 -10.22
CA ALA A 127 1.16 -6.23 -10.93
C ALA A 127 0.70 -7.41 -11.80
N ILE A 128 -0.60 -7.70 -11.73
CA ILE A 128 -1.25 -8.63 -12.63
C ILE A 128 -1.60 -7.86 -13.90
N GLU A 129 -0.89 -8.13 -14.99
CA GLU A 129 -1.28 -7.60 -16.29
C GLU A 129 -2.61 -8.24 -16.71
N LYS A 130 -3.67 -7.43 -16.82
CA LYS A 130 -4.86 -7.86 -17.56
C LYS A 130 -4.51 -7.80 -19.05
N GLU A 131 -4.49 -8.96 -19.70
CA GLU A 131 -4.42 -9.08 -21.16
C GLU A 131 -5.61 -8.38 -21.86
#